data_AF-A0A0B7N1W7-F1
#
_entry.id   AF-A0A0B7N1W7-F1
#
_cell.length_a   1.000
_cell.length_b   1.000
_cell.length_c   1.000
_cell.angle_alpha   90.00
_cell.angle_beta   90.00
_cell.angle_gamma   90.00
#
_symmetry.space_group_name_H-M   'P 1'
#
loop_
_entity.id
_entity.type
_entity.pdbx_description
1 polymer ?
#
loop_
_entity_poly.entity_id
_entity_poly.type
_entity_poly.pdbx_seq_one_letter_code
_entity_poly.pdbx_strand_id
1 'polypeptide(L)'
;MEPLDIPPPFARWHLDLIGELTTAKNNNKWILVAVDYTTNWPIIKAVPQATGEAIVIFVYEEIIQKFGNPIEIITDRGQKFMSKVLQQFMIKIKAKQALNSAFHPRSNSKCERVNQIIKAMLKKYINGDVHSWDEYLDTVSFACRIRRHRTTGYSPFFVVYGVYPRIPGDFHRILFKMSCNPPSELR
;
A
#
# COMPACT_ATOMS: atom_id res chain seq x y z
N MET A 1 1.37 5.65 27.07
CA MET A 1 1.83 5.62 25.66
C MET A 1 1.31 6.88 25.00
N GLU A 2 2.18 7.84 24.74
CA GLU A 2 1.81 9.00 23.91
C GLU A 2 1.48 8.50 22.49
N PRO A 3 0.34 8.90 21.91
CA PRO A 3 0.07 8.61 20.51
C PRO A 3 1.13 9.35 19.67
N LEU A 4 1.84 8.62 18.82
CA LEU A 4 2.70 9.23 17.81
C LEU A 4 1.86 10.20 16.98
N ASP A 5 2.36 11.41 16.75
CA ASP A 5 1.72 12.37 15.86
C ASP A 5 1.39 11.72 14.51
N ILE A 6 0.18 11.99 14.03
CA ILE A 6 -0.28 11.52 12.73
C ILE A 6 0.49 12.33 11.69
N PRO A 7 1.36 11.70 10.88
CA PRO A 7 2.14 12.40 9.89
C PRO A 7 1.22 12.93 8.79
N PRO A 8 1.62 13.98 8.06
CA PRO A 8 0.89 14.39 6.86
C PRO A 8 0.87 13.24 5.82
N PRO A 9 -0.10 13.24 4.89
CA PRO A 9 -0.13 12.28 3.79
C PRO A 9 1.22 12.13 3.10
N PHE A 10 1.61 10.89 2.80
CA PHE A 10 2.82 10.51 2.07
C PHE A 10 4.15 10.75 2.80
N ALA A 11 4.13 11.27 4.04
CA ALA A 11 5.34 11.45 4.81
C ALA A 11 5.86 10.15 5.46
N ARG A 12 4.99 9.18 5.73
CA ARG A 12 5.34 7.91 6.39
C ARG A 12 4.79 6.74 5.59
N TRP A 13 5.68 5.88 5.11
CA TRP A 13 5.30 4.67 4.38
C TRP A 13 5.70 3.43 5.14
N HIS A 14 4.85 2.41 5.12
CA HIS A 14 5.18 1.08 5.62
C HIS A 14 5.47 0.16 4.44
N LEU A 15 6.65 -0.44 4.43
CA LEU A 15 7.07 -1.39 3.42
C LEU A 15 7.06 -2.80 3.99
N ASP A 16 6.60 -3.75 3.18
CA ASP A 16 6.61 -5.18 3.49
C ASP A 16 6.86 -6.01 2.22
N LEU A 17 7.25 -7.26 2.41
CA LEU A 17 7.55 -8.24 1.37
C LEU A 17 6.63 -9.45 1.54
N ILE A 18 5.84 -9.76 0.52
CA ILE A 18 5.14 -11.05 0.44
C ILE A 18 6.01 -12.02 -0.36
N GLY A 19 6.50 -13.05 0.32
CA GLY A 19 7.61 -13.88 -0.15
C GLY A 19 7.30 -15.27 -0.68
N GLU A 20 8.27 -15.75 -1.46
CA GLU A 20 8.38 -16.95 -2.30
C GLU A 20 7.06 -17.59 -2.74
N LEU A 21 6.29 -16.79 -3.47
CA LEU A 21 5.16 -17.31 -4.22
C LEU A 21 5.67 -18.23 -5.34
N THR A 22 4.79 -19.09 -5.83
CA THR A 22 5.04 -19.88 -7.04
C THR A 22 5.54 -18.97 -8.15
N THR A 23 6.63 -19.33 -8.82
CA THR A 23 7.21 -18.49 -9.88
C THR A 23 6.16 -18.18 -10.93
N ALA A 24 5.89 -16.90 -11.14
CA ALA A 24 4.94 -16.46 -12.15
C ALA A 24 5.51 -16.62 -13.56
N LYS A 25 4.66 -16.50 -14.58
CA LYS A 25 5.06 -16.58 -15.99
C LYS A 25 6.15 -15.55 -16.35
N ASN A 26 6.14 -14.37 -15.72
CA ASN A 26 7.16 -13.33 -15.93
C ASN A 26 8.38 -13.47 -14.99
N ASN A 27 8.62 -14.66 -14.43
CA ASN A 27 9.69 -14.95 -13.47
C ASN A 27 9.62 -14.20 -12.13
N ASN A 28 8.47 -13.58 -11.83
CA ASN A 28 8.24 -12.93 -10.54
C ASN A 28 8.06 -13.97 -9.43
N LYS A 29 8.60 -13.68 -8.24
CA LYS A 29 8.51 -14.57 -7.05
C LYS A 29 8.12 -13.84 -5.77
N TRP A 30 8.23 -12.52 -5.78
CA TRP A 30 8.02 -11.67 -4.62
C TRP A 30 7.04 -10.55 -4.98
N ILE A 31 6.31 -10.08 -3.98
CA ILE A 31 5.52 -8.87 -4.08
C ILE A 31 6.06 -7.86 -3.06
N LEU A 32 6.50 -6.70 -3.56
CA LEU A 32 6.78 -5.53 -2.75
C LEU A 32 5.46 -4.82 -2.48
N VAL A 33 5.20 -4.53 -1.20
CA VAL A 33 4.03 -3.77 -0.78
C VAL A 33 4.49 -2.52 -0.04
N ALA A 34 3.90 -1.38 -0.37
CA ALA A 34 3.99 -0.16 0.42
C ALA A 34 2.60 0.38 0.74
N VAL A 35 2.41 0.88 1.95
CA VAL A 35 1.17 1.51 2.39
C VAL A 35 1.49 2.85 3.04
N ASP A 36 0.91 3.92 2.51
CA ASP A 36 0.99 5.23 3.17
C ASP A 36 0.22 5.19 4.49
N TYR A 37 0.84 5.68 5.57
CA TYR A 37 0.27 5.61 6.90
C TYR A 37 -1.05 6.37 7.01
N THR A 38 -1.13 7.56 6.43
CA THR A 38 -2.24 8.49 6.71
C THR A 38 -3.44 8.22 5.81
N THR A 39 -3.20 7.97 4.53
CA THR A 39 -4.24 7.73 3.53
C THR A 39 -4.62 6.25 3.39
N ASN A 40 -3.80 5.34 3.93
CA ASN A 40 -3.84 3.90 3.67
C ASN A 40 -3.68 3.55 2.18
N TRP A 41 -3.06 4.42 1.39
CA TRP A 41 -2.86 4.20 -0.04
C TRP A 41 -1.90 3.02 -0.29
N PRO A 42 -2.35 1.92 -0.94
CA PRO A 42 -1.51 0.79 -1.22
C PRO A 42 -0.80 0.91 -2.57
N ILE A 43 0.45 0.45 -2.58
CA ILE A 43 1.29 0.22 -3.75
C ILE A 43 1.75 -1.23 -3.69
N ILE A 44 1.64 -1.93 -4.80
CA ILE A 44 1.95 -3.35 -4.91
C ILE A 44 2.73 -3.54 -6.23
N LYS A 45 3.90 -4.18 -6.19
CA LYS A 45 4.72 -4.44 -7.38
C LYS A 45 5.31 -5.85 -7.32
N ALA A 46 5.18 -6.61 -8.40
CA ALA A 46 5.87 -7.90 -8.53
C ALA A 46 7.35 -7.67 -8.80
N VAL A 47 8.20 -8.50 -8.18
CA VAL A 47 9.63 -8.55 -8.50
C VAL A 47 10.15 -9.99 -8.56
N PRO A 48 11.12 -10.28 -9.44
CA PRO A 48 11.74 -11.60 -9.53
C PRO A 48 12.57 -11.93 -8.29
N GLN A 49 13.23 -10.93 -7.71
CA GLN A 49 14.00 -11.07 -6.48
C GLN A 49 13.81 -9.85 -5.58
N ALA A 50 13.64 -10.09 -4.28
CA ALA A 50 13.59 -9.05 -3.26
C ALA A 50 15.01 -8.62 -2.84
N THR A 51 15.74 -7.92 -3.71
CA THR A 51 17.06 -7.35 -3.39
C THR A 51 16.96 -5.93 -2.85
N GLY A 52 18.06 -5.42 -2.27
CA GLY A 52 18.12 -4.03 -1.80
C GLY A 52 17.93 -3.02 -2.93
N GLU A 53 18.50 -3.31 -4.10
CA GLU A 53 18.37 -2.50 -5.32
C GLU A 53 16.92 -2.47 -5.81
N ALA A 54 16.25 -3.62 -5.84
CA ALA A 54 14.84 -3.70 -6.23
C ALA A 54 13.95 -2.86 -5.29
N ILE A 55 14.23 -2.87 -3.98
CA ILE A 55 13.51 -2.03 -3.01
C ILE A 55 13.79 -0.54 -3.25
N VAL A 56 15.03 -0.15 -3.52
CA VAL A 56 15.39 1.25 -3.82
C VAL A 56 14.69 1.74 -5.08
N ILE A 57 14.71 0.95 -6.16
CA ILE A 57 14.01 1.27 -7.41
C ILE A 57 12.51 1.43 -7.15
N PHE A 58 11.93 0.50 -6.39
CA PHE A 58 10.52 0.56 -6.01
C PHE A 58 10.17 1.83 -5.21
N VAL A 59 10.96 2.20 -4.20
CA VAL A 59 10.74 3.44 -3.44
C VAL A 59 10.86 4.66 -4.34
N TYR A 60 11.87 4.70 -5.20
CA TYR A 60 12.09 5.85 -6.07
C TYR A 60 10.96 6.03 -7.09
N GLU A 61 10.61 4.98 -7.84
CA GLU A 61 9.63 5.03 -8.92
C GLU A 61 8.18 5.10 -8.42
N GLU A 62 7.85 4.37 -7.35
CA GLU A 62 6.45 4.24 -6.92
C GLU A 62 6.07 5.22 -5.83
N ILE A 63 7.02 5.67 -5.02
CA ILE A 63 6.77 6.62 -3.93
C ILE A 63 7.25 8.01 -4.32
N ILE A 64 8.56 8.17 -4.55
CA ILE A 64 9.16 9.51 -4.70
C ILE A 64 8.66 10.22 -5.95
N GLN A 65 8.67 9.56 -7.11
CA GLN A 65 8.22 10.16 -8.37
C GLN A 65 6.73 10.53 -8.37
N LYS A 66 5.90 9.88 -7.55
CA LYS A 66 4.43 10.03 -7.57
C LYS A 66 3.89 10.90 -6.44
N PHE A 67 4.51 10.84 -5.26
CA PHE A 67 4.02 11.47 -4.04
C PHE A 67 5.04 12.42 -3.39
N GLY A 68 6.27 12.45 -3.91
CA GLY A 68 7.38 13.20 -3.33
C GLY A 68 8.17 12.39 -2.31
N ASN A 69 9.24 13.02 -1.81
CA ASN A 69 10.17 12.37 -0.90
C ASN A 69 9.53 12.12 0.47
N PRO A 70 9.50 10.87 0.98
CA PRO A 70 8.96 10.60 2.31
C PRO A 70 9.89 11.12 3.41
N ILE A 71 9.32 11.42 4.57
CA ILE A 71 10.08 11.76 5.78
C ILE A 71 10.65 10.47 6.40
N GLU A 72 9.86 9.40 6.40
CA GLU A 72 10.30 8.11 6.92
C GLU A 72 9.66 6.93 6.20
N ILE A 73 10.42 5.83 6.19
CA ILE A 73 9.99 4.52 5.72
C ILE A 73 10.17 3.54 6.88
N ILE A 74 9.08 2.86 7.22
CA ILE A 74 9.06 1.81 8.23
C ILE A 74 9.09 0.45 7.53
N THR A 75 10.08 -0.35 7.86
CA THR A 75 10.24 -1.73 7.37
C THR A 75 10.22 -2.72 8.52
N ASP A 76 9.95 -3.99 8.22
CA ASP A 76 10.26 -5.06 9.16
C ASP A 76 11.78 -5.25 9.32
N ARG A 77 12.18 -6.18 10.20
CA ARG A 77 13.60 -6.51 10.44
C ARG A 77 14.15 -7.54 9.42
N GLY A 78 13.47 -7.73 8.29
CA GLY A 78 13.93 -8.64 7.26
C GLY A 78 15.31 -8.23 6.73
N GLN A 79 16.21 -9.21 6.57
CA GLN A 79 17.59 -8.95 6.07
C GLN A 79 17.61 -8.16 4.76
N LYS A 80 16.60 -8.32 3.90
CA LYS A 80 16.49 -7.61 2.62
C LYS A 80 16.33 -6.09 2.80
N PHE A 81 15.59 -5.66 3.82
CA PHE A 81 15.45 -4.25 4.19
C PHE A 81 16.63 -3.71 4.99
N MET A 82 17.56 -4.57 5.41
CA MET A 82 18.80 -4.17 6.08
C MET A 82 20.00 -4.02 5.13
N SER A 83 19.77 -4.02 3.81
CA SER A 83 20.85 -3.90 2.84
C SER A 83 21.57 -2.55 2.94
N LYS A 84 22.90 -2.57 2.76
CA LYS A 84 23.72 -1.34 2.74
C LYS A 84 23.24 -0.36 1.67
N VAL A 85 22.80 -0.87 0.52
CA VAL A 85 22.31 -0.05 -0.59
C VAL A 85 21.07 0.74 -0.18
N LEU A 86 20.10 0.11 0.49
CA LEU A 86 18.92 0.81 1.00
C LEU A 86 19.30 1.87 2.03
N GLN A 87 20.18 1.55 2.98
CA GLN A 87 20.64 2.51 4.00
C GLN A 87 21.30 3.74 3.37
N GLN A 88 22.20 3.54 2.40
CA GLN A 88 22.87 4.64 1.70
C GLN A 88 21.87 5.48 0.89
N PHE A 89 20.89 4.83 0.26
CA PHE A 89 19.81 5.53 -0.44
C PHE A 89 18.98 6.41 0.51
N MET A 90 18.58 5.87 1.67
CA MET A 90 17.82 6.61 2.68
C MET A 90 18.57 7.84 3.20
N ILE A 91 19.88 7.71 3.43
CA ILE A 91 20.76 8.85 3.79
C ILE A 91 20.77 9.89 2.67
N LYS A 92 20.92 9.47 1.42
CA LYS A 92 21.00 10.37 0.25
C LYS A 92 19.73 11.18 0.05
N ILE A 93 18.56 10.56 0.23
CA ILE A 93 17.26 11.25 0.13
C ILE A 93 16.86 11.96 1.43
N LYS A 94 17.70 11.89 2.48
CA LYS A 94 17.43 12.49 3.80
C LYS A 94 16.13 11.99 4.44
N ALA A 95 15.78 10.72 4.21
CA ALA A 95 14.63 10.07 4.83
C ALA A 95 15.09 9.14 5.96
N LYS A 96 14.27 8.98 6.99
CA LYS A 96 14.56 8.07 8.10
C LYS A 96 14.11 6.66 7.76
N GLN A 97 14.97 5.67 7.97
CA GLN A 97 14.55 4.27 8.00
C GLN A 97 14.25 3.88 9.45
N ALA A 98 13.01 3.52 9.72
CA ALA A 98 12.59 3.00 11.02
C ALA A 98 12.30 1.51 10.91
N LEU A 99 12.70 0.75 11.94
CA LEU A 99 12.38 -0.67 12.02
C LEU A 99 11.16 -0.84 12.91
N ASN A 100 10.22 -1.69 12.50
CA ASN A 100 9.14 -2.12 13.38
C ASN A 100 9.75 -2.71 14.67
N SER A 101 9.59 -2.01 15.79
CA SER A 101 9.87 -2.57 17.10
C SER A 101 8.66 -3.39 17.55
N ALA A 102 8.89 -4.44 18.34
CA ALA A 102 7.83 -5.21 18.98
C ALA A 102 6.90 -4.33 19.86
N PHE A 103 7.32 -3.10 20.17
CA PHE A 103 6.59 -2.13 21.00
C PHE A 103 5.59 -1.24 20.23
N HIS A 104 5.56 -1.28 18.89
CA HIS A 104 4.61 -0.50 18.08
C HIS A 104 3.72 -1.35 17.16
N PRO A 105 2.88 -2.25 17.71
CA PRO A 105 2.02 -3.14 16.94
C PRO A 105 1.01 -2.39 16.03
N ARG A 106 0.64 -1.15 16.38
CA ARG A 106 -0.29 -0.34 15.57
C ARG A 106 0.27 0.03 14.19
N SER A 107 1.58 0.27 14.07
CA SER A 107 2.18 0.64 12.79
C SER A 107 2.18 -0.55 11.83
N ASN A 108 2.64 -1.72 12.28
CA ASN A 108 2.66 -2.90 11.43
C ASN A 108 1.25 -3.42 11.05
N SER A 109 0.25 -3.18 11.90
CA SER A 109 -1.13 -3.67 11.68
C SER A 109 -1.78 -3.19 10.38
N LYS A 110 -1.39 -2.02 9.85
CA LYS A 110 -1.94 -1.48 8.59
C LYS A 110 -1.43 -2.25 7.38
N CYS A 111 -0.11 -2.45 7.30
CA CYS A 111 0.50 -3.19 6.20
C CYS A 111 0.09 -4.66 6.25
N GLU A 112 0.09 -5.27 7.45
CA GLU A 112 -0.36 -6.65 7.63
C GLU A 112 -1.79 -6.89 7.14
N ARG A 113 -2.72 -5.98 7.49
CA ARG A 113 -4.11 -6.06 7.02
C ARG A 113 -4.20 -5.93 5.50
N VAL A 114 -3.46 -5.03 4.89
CA VAL A 114 -3.41 -4.89 3.43
C VAL A 114 -2.86 -6.18 2.81
N ASN A 115 -1.81 -6.77 3.37
CA ASN A 115 -1.23 -8.02 2.88
C ASN A 115 -2.20 -9.20 2.97
N GLN A 116 -2.99 -9.29 4.04
CA GLN A 116 -4.06 -10.28 4.17
C GLN A 116 -5.12 -10.09 3.07
N ILE A 117 -5.51 -8.85 2.78
CA ILE A 117 -6.48 -8.54 1.71
C ILE A 117 -5.91 -8.92 0.34
N ILE A 118 -4.65 -8.57 0.07
CA ILE A 118 -3.96 -8.90 -1.19
C ILE A 118 -3.94 -10.42 -1.40
N LYS A 119 -3.50 -11.19 -0.40
CA LYS A 119 -3.46 -12.66 -0.46
C LYS A 119 -4.86 -13.25 -0.72
N ALA A 120 -5.88 -12.73 -0.03
CA ALA A 120 -7.25 -13.20 -0.20
C ALA A 120 -7.83 -12.88 -1.60
N MET A 121 -7.52 -11.71 -2.17
CA MET A 121 -7.94 -11.35 -3.53
C MET A 121 -7.21 -12.18 -4.58
N LEU A 122 -5.88 -12.30 -4.48
CA LEU A 122 -5.09 -13.10 -5.40
C LEU A 122 -5.57 -14.55 -5.45
N LYS A 123 -5.83 -15.17 -4.29
CA LYS A 123 -6.37 -16.54 -4.22
C LYS A 123 -7.67 -16.71 -5.00
N LYS A 124 -8.51 -15.67 -5.07
CA LYS A 124 -9.77 -15.69 -5.83
C LYS A 124 -9.55 -15.52 -7.33
N TYR A 125 -8.67 -14.60 -7.74
CA TYR A 125 -8.43 -14.31 -9.16
C TYR A 125 -7.66 -15.41 -9.89
N ILE A 126 -6.69 -16.02 -9.20
CA ILE A 126 -5.85 -17.09 -9.74
C ILE A 126 -6.68 -18.31 -10.18
N ASN A 127 -7.81 -18.59 -9.52
CA ASN A 127 -8.73 -19.69 -9.85
C ASN A 127 -8.04 -21.04 -10.19
N GLY A 128 -6.92 -21.34 -9.54
CA GLY A 128 -6.11 -22.55 -9.77
C GLY A 128 -4.84 -22.37 -10.61
N ASP A 129 -4.71 -21.33 -11.44
CA ASP A 129 -3.47 -21.03 -12.20
C ASP A 129 -2.47 -20.23 -11.35
N VAL A 130 -1.77 -20.93 -10.46
CA VAL A 130 -0.79 -20.37 -9.53
C VAL A 130 0.39 -19.65 -10.19
N HIS A 131 0.54 -19.68 -11.51
CA HIS A 131 1.60 -18.99 -12.24
C HIS A 131 1.16 -17.62 -12.82
N SER A 132 -0.13 -17.29 -12.75
CA SER A 132 -0.70 -16.06 -13.32
C SER A 132 -0.89 -14.92 -12.31
N TRP A 133 -0.43 -15.09 -11.07
CA TRP A 133 -0.76 -14.16 -9.98
C TRP A 133 -0.26 -12.72 -10.23
N ASP A 134 0.84 -12.55 -10.95
CA ASP A 134 1.43 -11.24 -11.22
C ASP A 134 0.60 -10.42 -12.22
N GLU A 135 -0.11 -11.09 -13.13
CA GLU A 135 -1.05 -10.48 -14.09
C GLU A 135 -2.22 -9.75 -13.37
N TYR A 136 -2.59 -10.20 -12.17
CA TYR A 136 -3.73 -9.65 -11.43
C TYR A 136 -3.36 -8.55 -10.42
N LEU A 137 -2.08 -8.22 -10.25
CA LEU A 137 -1.68 -7.27 -9.20
C LEU A 137 -2.26 -5.88 -9.39
N ASP A 138 -2.36 -5.38 -10.61
CA ASP A 138 -2.95 -4.06 -10.87
C ASP A 138 -4.43 -4.03 -10.50
N THR A 139 -5.15 -5.12 -10.82
CA THR A 139 -6.56 -5.29 -10.44
C THR A 139 -6.71 -5.34 -8.91
N VAL A 140 -5.85 -6.08 -8.22
CA VAL A 140 -5.84 -6.17 -6.76
C VAL A 140 -5.48 -4.82 -6.12
N SER A 141 -4.48 -4.13 -6.65
CA SER A 141 -4.06 -2.80 -6.21
C SER A 141 -5.19 -1.79 -6.33
N PHE A 142 -5.86 -1.75 -7.48
CA PHE A 142 -7.03 -0.90 -7.69
C PHE A 142 -8.18 -1.26 -6.74
N ALA A 143 -8.50 -2.55 -6.58
CA ALA A 143 -9.54 -3.01 -5.66
C ALA A 143 -9.26 -2.59 -4.20
N CYS A 144 -8.00 -2.62 -3.77
CA CYS A 144 -7.60 -2.13 -2.44
C CYS A 144 -7.76 -0.61 -2.31
N ARG A 145 -7.44 0.18 -3.37
CA ARG A 145 -7.59 1.65 -3.37
C ARG A 145 -9.03 2.12 -3.26
N ILE A 146 -9.98 1.40 -3.88
CA ILE A 146 -11.39 1.81 -3.94
C ILE A 146 -12.25 1.23 -2.81
N ARG A 147 -11.75 0.21 -2.10
CA ARG A 147 -12.44 -0.41 -0.97
C ARG A 147 -12.57 0.57 0.20
N ARG A 148 -13.79 0.76 0.69
CA ARG A 148 -14.05 1.55 1.91
C ARG A 148 -13.48 0.81 3.13
N HIS A 149 -12.68 1.51 3.93
CA HIS A 149 -12.19 1.00 5.20
C HIS A 149 -13.27 1.13 6.28
N ARG A 150 -13.51 0.07 7.07
CA ARG A 150 -14.52 0.08 8.14
C ARG A 150 -14.25 1.15 9.20
N THR A 151 -12.98 1.43 9.50
CA THR A 151 -12.59 2.36 10.56
C THR A 151 -12.76 3.82 10.14
N THR A 152 -12.39 4.16 8.90
CA THR A 152 -12.44 5.55 8.41
C THR A 152 -13.72 5.88 7.65
N GLY A 153 -14.47 4.89 7.18
CA GLY A 153 -15.63 5.05 6.30
C GLY A 153 -15.28 5.42 4.85
N TYR A 154 -14.05 5.87 4.60
CA TYR A 154 -13.57 6.31 3.29
C TYR A 154 -12.64 5.28 2.63
N SER A 155 -12.59 5.29 1.30
CA SER A 155 -11.62 4.52 0.52
C SER A 155 -10.32 5.32 0.37
N PRO A 156 -9.13 4.67 0.33
CA PRO A 156 -7.87 5.36 0.08
C PRO A 156 -7.91 6.30 -1.12
N PHE A 157 -8.60 5.91 -2.20
CA PHE A 157 -8.81 6.76 -3.39
C PHE A 157 -9.51 8.08 -3.09
N PHE A 158 -10.52 8.05 -2.22
CA PHE A 158 -11.24 9.26 -1.85
C PHE A 158 -10.39 10.15 -0.94
N VAL A 159 -9.60 9.55 -0.04
CA VAL A 159 -8.71 10.32 0.85
C VAL A 159 -7.61 11.03 0.06
N VAL A 160 -7.07 10.38 -0.99
CA VAL A 160 -6.00 10.96 -1.82
C VAL A 160 -6.54 11.99 -2.81
N TYR A 161 -7.63 11.70 -3.51
CA TYR A 161 -8.10 12.54 -4.64
C TYR A 161 -9.32 13.40 -4.32
N GLY A 162 -9.95 13.23 -3.16
CA GLY A 162 -11.19 13.94 -2.78
C GLY A 162 -12.43 13.55 -3.60
N VAL A 163 -12.29 12.59 -4.52
CA VAL A 163 -13.38 12.15 -5.41
C VAL A 163 -13.53 10.63 -5.36
N TYR A 164 -14.74 10.14 -5.61
CA TYR A 164 -14.96 8.71 -5.74
C TYR A 164 -14.58 8.22 -7.14
N PRO A 165 -13.92 7.06 -7.27
CA PRO A 165 -13.53 6.52 -8.56
C PRO A 165 -14.77 6.06 -9.32
N ARG A 166 -14.78 6.27 -10.64
CA ARG A 166 -15.70 5.58 -11.55
C ARG A 166 -15.12 4.21 -11.88
N ILE A 167 -15.91 3.16 -11.68
CA ILE A 167 -15.50 1.79 -12.00
C ILE A 167 -16.16 1.33 -13.30
N PRO A 168 -15.55 0.42 -14.06
CA PRO A 168 -16.20 -0.14 -15.25
C PRO A 168 -17.59 -0.71 -14.90
N GLY A 169 -18.61 -0.31 -15.66
CA GLY A 169 -20.01 -0.66 -15.41
C GLY A 169 -20.76 0.22 -14.41
N ASP A 170 -20.12 1.27 -13.87
CA ASP A 170 -20.78 2.25 -13.00
C ASP A 170 -21.53 3.30 -13.82
N PHE A 171 -22.82 3.03 -14.09
CA PHE A 171 -23.72 3.96 -14.77
C PHE A 171 -24.30 5.03 -13.83
N HIS A 172 -24.19 4.86 -12.50
CA HIS A 172 -24.91 5.68 -11.52
C HIS A 172 -24.07 6.79 -10.87
N ARG A 173 -22.73 6.76 -10.94
CA ARG A 173 -21.87 7.82 -10.35
C ARG A 173 -21.66 9.08 -11.17
N ILE A 174 -22.30 9.21 -12.34
CA ILE A 174 -22.10 10.38 -13.22
C ILE A 174 -22.66 11.68 -12.61
N LEU A 175 -23.56 11.59 -11.62
CA LEU A 175 -24.15 12.75 -10.96
C LEU A 175 -24.19 12.54 -9.45
N PHE A 176 -23.08 12.80 -8.76
CA PHE A 176 -23.20 13.22 -7.36
C PHE A 176 -23.93 14.57 -7.39
N LYS A 177 -25.26 14.54 -7.28
CA LYS A 177 -26.02 15.70 -6.84
C LYS A 177 -25.33 16.23 -5.59
N MET A 178 -24.82 17.45 -5.67
CA MET A 178 -24.62 18.31 -4.52
C MET A 178 -26.00 18.54 -3.89
N SER A 179 -26.52 17.57 -3.14
CA SER A 179 -27.57 17.83 -2.17
C SER A 179 -27.00 17.51 -0.80
N CYS A 180 -26.45 18.55 -0.18
CA CYS A 180 -26.43 18.64 1.26
C CYS A 180 -27.85 18.39 1.75
N ASN A 181 -28.11 17.24 2.36
CA ASN A 181 -29.27 17.11 3.25
C ASN A 181 -28.73 17.20 4.68
N PRO A 182 -29.19 18.18 5.48
CA PRO A 182 -28.85 18.21 6.90
C PRO A 182 -29.45 16.97 7.60
N PRO A 183 -28.88 16.55 8.74
CA PRO A 183 -29.39 15.41 9.48
C PRO A 183 -30.78 15.75 10.03
N SER A 184 -31.82 15.14 9.44
CA SER A 184 -33.18 15.19 9.97
C SER A 184 -33.28 14.24 11.16
N GLU A 185 -33.43 14.86 12.33
CA GLU A 185 -34.04 14.42 13.59
C GLU A 185 -34.45 12.94 13.73
N LEU A 186 -33.86 12.33 14.77
CA LEU A 186 -34.30 11.09 15.39
C LEU A 186 -35.76 11.21 15.85
N ARG A 187 -36.59 10.25 15.45
CA ARG A 187 -37.79 9.84 16.21
C ARG A 187 -37.42 8.69 17.12
#